data_AF-A0A0D9ADL3-F1
#
_entry.id   AF-A0A0D9ADL3-F1
#
_cell.length_a   1.000
_cell.length_b   1.000
_cell.length_c   1.000
_cell.angle_alpha   90.00
_cell.angle_beta   90.00
_cell.angle_gamma   90.00
#
_symmetry.space_group_name_H-M   'P 1'
#
loop_
_entity.id
_entity.type
_entity.pdbx_description
1 polymer ?
#
loop_
_entity_poly.entity_id
_entity_poly.type
_entity_poly.pdbx_seq_one_letter_code
_entity_poly.pdbx_strand_id
1 'polypeptide(L)'
;AGKVNTSGSTGSFVDKNAGQDASVSGSGIALTGDEANNYAFDTSAQIGTADIDKKTLTATADVADKVYDGTTGADLSNVQLIGVVAGDAGKVNTSGSTGSFVDKNAGLDKSVSGSGIALTGDEANNYAFDTGAQIGTADIDKKTLTATADVVDK
;
A
#
# COMPACT_ATOMS: atom_id res chain seq x y z
N ALA A 1 -17.60 -35.37 -29.12
CA ALA A 1 -16.54 -34.35 -29.20
C ALA A 1 -16.84 -33.46 -30.39
N GLY A 2 -16.79 -32.14 -30.23
CA GLY A 2 -16.93 -31.22 -31.36
C GLY A 2 -15.80 -31.43 -32.35
N LYS A 3 -16.05 -31.22 -33.64
CA LYS A 3 -15.03 -31.30 -34.69
C LYS A 3 -14.01 -30.15 -34.62
N VAL A 4 -14.29 -29.15 -33.78
CA VAL A 4 -13.37 -28.12 -33.29
C VAL A 4 -13.47 -28.08 -31.76
N ASN A 5 -12.33 -28.03 -31.09
CA ASN A 5 -12.17 -27.86 -29.65
C ASN A 5 -11.11 -26.78 -29.37
N THR A 6 -10.95 -26.39 -28.11
CA THR A 6 -9.87 -25.49 -27.67
C THR A 6 -8.85 -26.27 -26.83
N SER A 7 -7.59 -25.86 -26.92
CA SER A 7 -6.51 -26.27 -26.03
C SER A 7 -5.83 -25.02 -25.45
N GLY A 8 -5.18 -25.18 -24.31
CA GLY A 8 -4.72 -24.06 -23.49
C GLY A 8 -5.79 -23.62 -22.49
N SER A 9 -5.34 -23.30 -21.27
CA SER A 9 -6.20 -22.92 -20.14
C SER A 9 -5.84 -21.56 -19.56
N THR A 10 -5.00 -20.80 -20.25
CA THR A 10 -4.45 -19.54 -19.76
C THR A 10 -4.87 -18.39 -20.67
N GLY A 11 -5.62 -17.44 -20.12
CA GLY A 11 -5.76 -16.11 -20.70
C GLY A 11 -4.73 -15.15 -20.10
N SER A 12 -4.62 -13.95 -20.68
CA SER A 12 -3.80 -12.86 -20.13
C SER A 12 -4.68 -11.68 -19.78
N PHE A 13 -4.43 -11.05 -18.63
CA PHE A 13 -5.00 -9.74 -18.35
C PHE A 13 -4.63 -8.76 -19.47
N VAL A 14 -5.59 -7.92 -19.84
CA VAL A 14 -5.44 -6.92 -20.91
C VAL A 14 -4.55 -5.77 -20.46
N ASP A 15 -4.55 -5.45 -19.17
CA ASP A 15 -3.62 -4.52 -18.55
C ASP A 15 -3.14 -5.05 -17.19
N LYS A 16 -2.17 -4.34 -16.59
CA LYS A 16 -1.48 -4.75 -15.37
C LYS A 16 -2.06 -4.14 -14.09
N ASN A 17 -3.11 -3.32 -14.19
CA ASN A 17 -3.52 -2.46 -13.10
C ASN A 17 -4.46 -3.19 -12.13
N ALA A 18 -4.31 -2.91 -10.84
CA ALA A 18 -5.19 -3.45 -9.82
C ALA A 18 -6.62 -2.95 -10.02
N GLY A 19 -7.58 -3.84 -9.86
CA GLY A 19 -8.98 -3.58 -10.13
C GLY A 19 -9.83 -4.83 -10.00
N GLN A 20 -11.13 -4.61 -9.79
CA GLN A 20 -12.11 -5.68 -9.87
C GLN A 20 -12.55 -5.87 -11.31
N ASP A 21 -12.97 -7.09 -11.65
CA ASP A 21 -13.49 -7.44 -12.98
C ASP A 21 -12.54 -7.10 -14.15
N ALA A 22 -11.22 -7.19 -13.92
CA ALA A 22 -10.23 -6.91 -14.96
C ALA A 22 -10.35 -7.90 -16.12
N SER A 23 -10.33 -7.37 -17.35
CA SER A 23 -10.56 -8.15 -18.57
C SER A 23 -9.42 -9.14 -18.84
N VAL A 24 -9.78 -10.38 -19.16
CA VAL A 24 -8.85 -11.43 -19.56
C VAL A 24 -9.07 -11.76 -21.04
N SER A 25 -8.01 -11.64 -21.82
CA SER A 25 -7.95 -12.02 -23.24
C SER A 25 -7.66 -13.50 -23.43
N GLY A 26 -8.14 -14.08 -24.53
CA GLY A 26 -7.91 -15.48 -24.89
C GLY A 26 -6.56 -15.78 -25.55
N SER A 27 -5.52 -14.97 -25.31
CA SER A 27 -4.24 -15.06 -26.02
C SER A 27 -3.49 -16.39 -25.90
N GLY A 28 -3.77 -17.20 -24.87
CA GLY A 28 -3.21 -18.54 -24.71
C GLY A 28 -4.13 -19.69 -25.16
N ILE A 29 -5.21 -19.39 -25.90
CA ILE A 29 -6.12 -20.40 -26.45
C ILE A 29 -5.73 -20.74 -27.88
N ALA A 30 -5.60 -22.03 -28.18
CA ALA A 30 -5.42 -22.56 -29.52
C ALA A 30 -6.60 -23.46 -29.93
N LEU A 31 -7.00 -23.40 -31.20
CA LEU A 31 -8.01 -24.31 -31.76
C LEU A 31 -7.39 -25.67 -32.10
N THR A 32 -8.14 -26.74 -31.86
CA THR A 32 -7.74 -28.14 -32.09
C THR A 32 -8.91 -28.95 -32.66
N GLY A 33 -8.62 -30.14 -33.21
CA GLY A 33 -9.61 -31.01 -33.85
C GLY A 33 -9.59 -30.95 -35.37
N ASP A 34 -10.27 -31.90 -36.02
CA ASP A 34 -10.20 -32.16 -37.46
C ASP A 34 -10.62 -30.95 -38.32
N GLU A 35 -11.45 -30.06 -37.79
CA GLU A 35 -11.95 -28.88 -38.50
C GLU A 35 -11.28 -27.58 -38.04
N ALA A 36 -10.29 -27.61 -37.12
CA ALA A 36 -9.70 -26.40 -36.53
C ALA A 36 -9.13 -25.42 -37.57
N ASN A 37 -8.55 -25.92 -38.66
CA ASN A 37 -7.99 -25.09 -39.75
C ASN A 37 -9.05 -24.29 -40.52
N ASN A 38 -10.34 -24.59 -40.34
CA ASN A 38 -11.44 -23.84 -40.95
C ASN A 38 -11.87 -22.63 -40.10
N TYR A 39 -11.30 -22.46 -38.91
CA TYR A 39 -11.68 -21.44 -37.94
C TYR A 39 -10.46 -20.62 -37.51
N ALA A 40 -10.71 -19.37 -37.11
CA ALA A 40 -9.74 -18.52 -36.44
C ALA A 40 -10.30 -18.16 -35.06
N PHE A 41 -9.44 -18.21 -34.04
CA PHE A 41 -9.79 -17.69 -32.72
C PHE A 41 -9.30 -16.25 -32.61
N ASP A 42 -10.20 -15.36 -32.21
CA ASP A 42 -9.81 -13.99 -31.87
C ASP A 42 -9.12 -13.98 -30.51
N THR A 43 -7.79 -14.01 -30.53
CA THR A 43 -6.95 -13.98 -29.32
C THR A 43 -7.07 -12.68 -28.53
N SER A 44 -7.66 -11.63 -29.11
CA SER A 44 -7.91 -10.35 -28.45
C SER A 44 -9.28 -10.28 -27.76
N ALA A 45 -10.17 -11.23 -28.05
CA ALA A 45 -11.49 -11.26 -27.45
C ALA A 45 -11.39 -11.44 -25.93
N GLN A 46 -12.25 -10.72 -25.20
CA GLN A 46 -12.45 -10.95 -23.78
C GLN A 46 -13.13 -12.31 -23.58
N ILE A 47 -12.47 -13.18 -22.83
CA ILE A 47 -12.97 -14.52 -22.50
C ILE A 47 -13.44 -14.64 -21.04
N GLY A 48 -13.20 -13.60 -20.23
CA GLY A 48 -13.63 -13.54 -18.85
C GLY A 48 -13.16 -12.27 -18.15
N THR A 49 -13.47 -12.23 -16.85
CA THR A 49 -12.96 -11.22 -15.92
C THR A 49 -12.37 -11.92 -14.70
N ALA A 50 -11.40 -11.27 -14.06
CA ALA A 50 -10.85 -11.67 -12.78
C ALA A 50 -10.33 -10.43 -12.04
N ASP A 51 -10.15 -10.55 -10.72
CA ASP A 51 -9.65 -9.44 -9.92
C ASP A 51 -8.12 -9.41 -9.92
N ILE A 52 -7.56 -8.20 -9.93
CA ILE A 52 -6.14 -7.94 -9.67
C ILE A 52 -6.06 -7.19 -8.34
N ASP A 53 -5.58 -7.87 -7.31
CA ASP A 53 -5.41 -7.28 -5.98
C ASP A 53 -4.29 -6.22 -5.96
N LYS A 54 -4.50 -5.19 -5.15
CA LYS A 54 -3.45 -4.20 -4.86
C LYS A 54 -2.33 -4.83 -4.07
N LYS A 55 -1.09 -4.47 -4.38
CA LYS A 55 0.06 -4.86 -3.55
C LYS A 55 0.17 -3.95 -2.33
N THR A 56 0.18 -4.52 -1.14
CA THR A 56 0.39 -3.77 0.10
C THR A 56 1.86 -3.33 0.23
N LEU A 57 2.06 -2.05 0.56
CA LEU A 57 3.33 -1.40 0.86
C LEU A 57 3.40 -1.01 2.33
N THR A 58 4.63 -0.91 2.83
CA THR A 58 4.96 -0.27 4.11
C THR A 58 5.95 0.87 3.86
N ALA A 59 6.44 1.50 4.92
CA ALA A 59 7.49 2.50 4.82
C ALA A 59 8.42 2.47 6.05
N THR A 60 9.53 3.19 5.93
CA THR A 60 10.28 3.73 7.07
C THR A 60 10.14 5.24 7.09
N ALA A 61 10.20 5.85 8.26
CA ALA A 61 10.25 7.30 8.42
C ALA A 61 11.09 7.69 9.64
N ASP A 62 11.69 8.87 9.58
CA ASP A 62 12.20 9.54 10.77
C ASP A 62 11.01 10.16 11.52
N VAL A 63 10.99 9.99 12.83
CA VAL A 63 9.91 10.46 13.70
C VAL A 63 10.50 11.45 14.70
N ALA A 64 9.86 12.61 14.86
CA ALA A 64 10.29 13.59 15.84
C ALA A 64 9.84 13.20 17.26
N ASP A 65 10.74 13.33 18.23
CA ASP A 65 10.39 13.30 19.65
C ASP A 65 9.41 14.41 19.99
N LYS A 66 8.56 14.19 21.00
CA LYS A 66 7.61 15.20 21.47
C LYS A 66 7.53 15.26 22.99
N VAL A 67 7.16 16.41 23.53
CA VAL A 67 6.70 16.51 24.92
C VAL A 67 5.23 16.13 25.00
N TYR A 68 4.83 15.43 26.07
CA TYR A 68 3.45 15.05 26.33
C TYR A 68 2.48 16.22 26.15
N ASP A 69 1.60 16.09 25.15
CA ASP A 69 0.56 17.06 24.77
C ASP A 69 -0.87 16.47 24.91
N GLY A 70 -0.99 15.21 25.30
CA GLY A 70 -2.26 14.50 25.43
C GLY A 70 -2.78 13.85 24.14
N THR A 71 -2.02 13.88 23.03
CA THR A 71 -2.41 13.31 21.73
C THR A 71 -1.44 12.20 21.29
N THR A 72 -1.88 11.37 20.34
CA THR A 72 -1.03 10.36 19.70
C THR A 72 -0.37 10.86 18.42
N GLY A 73 -0.58 12.12 18.01
CA GLY A 73 -0.02 12.64 16.76
C GLY A 73 1.51 12.62 16.76
N ALA A 74 2.09 12.18 15.65
CA ALA A 74 3.53 12.14 15.39
C ALA A 74 3.85 12.92 14.10
N ASP A 75 4.95 13.66 14.12
CA ASP A 75 5.48 14.34 12.93
C ASP A 75 6.53 13.45 12.27
N LEU A 76 6.37 13.23 10.97
CA LEU A 76 7.20 12.34 10.16
C LEU A 76 8.06 13.13 9.18
N SER A 77 9.27 12.64 8.93
CA SER A 77 10.13 13.10 7.83
C SER A 77 10.85 11.93 7.18
N ASN A 78 11.48 12.15 6.03
CA ASN A 78 12.23 11.13 5.28
C ASN A 78 11.47 9.80 5.08
N VAL A 79 10.17 9.90 4.73
CA VAL A 79 9.32 8.74 4.47
C VAL A 79 9.82 8.02 3.22
N GLN A 80 10.10 6.71 3.33
CA GLN A 80 10.57 5.87 2.23
C GLN A 80 9.73 4.60 2.12
N LEU A 81 9.12 4.38 0.96
CA LEU A 81 8.30 3.19 0.69
C LEU A 81 9.14 1.92 0.59
N ILE A 82 8.57 0.83 1.11
CA ILE A 82 9.13 -0.51 1.06
C ILE A 82 8.15 -1.43 0.33
N GLY A 83 8.68 -2.24 -0.60
CA GLY A 83 7.91 -3.25 -1.33
C GLY A 83 7.40 -2.82 -2.71
N VAL A 84 7.77 -1.61 -3.19
CA VAL A 84 7.47 -1.15 -4.55
C VAL A 84 8.14 -2.08 -5.57
N VAL A 85 7.40 -2.51 -6.60
CA VAL A 85 7.97 -3.34 -7.66
C VAL A 85 8.96 -2.50 -8.48
N ALA A 86 10.10 -3.09 -8.85
CA ALA A 86 11.19 -2.37 -9.51
C ALA A 86 10.77 -1.61 -10.78
N GLY A 87 9.80 -2.12 -11.55
CA GLY A 87 9.27 -1.46 -12.75
C GLY A 87 8.44 -0.18 -12.48
N ASP A 88 7.99 -0.01 -11.24
CA ASP A 88 7.19 1.12 -10.77
C ASP A 88 7.99 2.09 -9.90
N ALA A 89 9.30 1.87 -9.76
CA ALA A 89 10.20 2.77 -9.03
C ALA A 89 10.11 4.20 -9.58
N GLY A 90 9.88 5.18 -8.71
CA GLY A 90 9.68 6.58 -9.07
C GLY A 90 8.29 6.93 -9.62
N LYS A 91 7.39 5.94 -9.79
CA LYS A 91 6.00 6.14 -10.21
C LYS A 91 4.99 5.95 -9.08
N VAL A 92 5.47 5.49 -7.92
CA VAL A 92 4.75 5.46 -6.65
C VAL A 92 5.54 6.30 -5.65
N ASN A 93 4.86 7.26 -5.04
CA ASN A 93 5.44 8.20 -4.08
C ASN A 93 4.48 8.38 -2.90
N THR A 94 4.92 9.05 -1.84
CA THR A 94 4.12 9.35 -0.66
C THR A 94 3.75 10.81 -0.58
N SER A 95 2.56 11.09 -0.05
CA SER A 95 2.19 12.40 0.48
C SER A 95 1.79 12.26 1.95
N GLY A 96 1.79 13.39 2.66
CA GLY A 96 1.58 13.42 4.10
C GLY A 96 2.88 13.34 4.91
N SER A 97 2.83 13.84 6.14
CA SER A 97 3.98 13.94 7.04
C SER A 97 3.57 13.69 8.49
N THR A 98 2.48 12.96 8.70
CA THR A 98 1.94 12.67 10.04
C THR A 98 1.73 11.19 10.24
N GLY A 99 1.92 10.76 11.47
CA GLY A 99 1.69 9.39 11.93
C GLY A 99 0.99 9.38 13.28
N SER A 100 0.91 8.20 13.90
CA SER A 100 0.38 8.05 15.25
C SER A 100 1.30 7.19 16.10
N PHE A 101 1.67 7.70 17.26
CA PHE A 101 2.21 6.88 18.35
C PHE A 101 1.19 5.82 18.76
N VAL A 102 1.68 4.67 19.23
CA VAL A 102 0.86 3.56 19.75
C VAL A 102 -0.06 3.99 20.90
N ASP A 103 0.37 4.96 21.71
CA ASP A 103 -0.43 5.62 22.73
C ASP A 103 0.18 6.98 23.09
N LYS A 104 -0.58 7.81 23.82
CA LYS A 104 -0.18 9.20 24.16
C LYS A 104 0.81 9.33 25.32
N ASN A 105 1.11 8.26 26.05
CA ASN A 105 1.83 8.33 27.32
C ASN A 105 3.33 8.47 27.11
N ALA A 106 3.98 9.25 27.98
CA ALA A 106 5.43 9.42 27.98
C ALA A 106 6.18 8.07 28.07
N GLY A 107 7.27 7.95 27.33
CA GLY A 107 8.06 6.73 27.21
C GLY A 107 9.08 6.84 26.08
N LEU A 108 10.08 5.95 26.11
CA LEU A 108 11.15 5.89 25.11
C LEU A 108 10.78 4.92 23.97
N ASP A 109 11.37 5.13 22.80
CA ASP A 109 11.31 4.26 21.61
C ASP A 109 9.88 3.84 21.26
N LYS A 110 8.91 4.75 21.39
CA LYS A 110 7.51 4.42 21.15
C LYS A 110 7.27 4.21 19.67
N SER A 111 6.62 3.09 19.34
CA SER A 111 6.23 2.74 17.97
C SER A 111 5.29 3.78 17.38
N VAL A 112 5.54 4.14 16.12
CA VAL A 112 4.72 5.06 15.32
C VAL A 112 4.28 4.39 14.03
N SER A 113 2.98 4.47 13.75
CA SER A 113 2.39 4.03 12.48
C SER A 113 2.24 5.19 11.49
N GLY A 114 2.21 4.85 10.20
CA GLY A 114 2.10 5.81 9.08
C GLY A 114 0.68 6.27 8.76
N SER A 115 -0.17 6.48 9.76
CA SER A 115 -1.62 6.69 9.55
C SER A 115 -1.99 7.91 8.69
N GLY A 116 -1.10 8.91 8.57
CA GLY A 116 -1.30 10.09 7.73
C GLY A 116 -0.60 10.02 6.36
N ILE A 117 -0.03 8.88 5.98
CA ILE A 117 0.61 8.68 4.68
C ILE A 117 -0.42 8.26 3.63
N ALA A 118 -0.35 8.88 2.45
CA ALA A 118 -1.09 8.46 1.26
C ALA A 118 -0.12 8.15 0.09
N LEU A 119 -0.53 7.23 -0.80
CA LEU A 119 0.22 6.93 -2.02
C LEU A 119 -0.21 7.86 -3.16
N THR A 120 0.76 8.31 -3.95
CA THR A 120 0.59 9.21 -5.10
C THR A 120 1.48 8.78 -6.27
N GLY A 121 1.21 9.31 -7.46
CA GLY A 121 1.93 8.96 -8.69
C GLY A 121 1.14 8.01 -9.60
N ASP A 122 1.64 7.82 -10.81
CA ASP A 122 0.94 7.13 -11.91
C ASP A 122 0.59 5.68 -11.58
N GLU A 123 1.40 5.03 -10.75
CA GLU A 123 1.24 3.62 -10.40
C GLU A 123 0.58 3.42 -9.02
N ALA A 124 0.25 4.50 -8.29
CA ALA A 124 -0.24 4.42 -6.90
C ALA A 124 -1.51 3.58 -6.74
N ASN A 125 -2.39 3.57 -7.75
CA ASN A 125 -3.63 2.81 -7.70
C ASN A 125 -3.41 1.28 -7.67
N ASN A 126 -2.23 0.82 -8.08
CA ASN A 126 -1.84 -0.60 -8.04
C ASN A 126 -1.39 -1.06 -6.65
N TYR A 127 -1.34 -0.14 -5.69
CA TYR A 127 -0.83 -0.39 -4.35
C TYR A 127 -1.80 0.10 -3.27
N ALA A 128 -1.68 -0.51 -2.09
CA ALA A 128 -2.29 -0.05 -0.86
C ALA A 128 -1.19 0.22 0.17
N PHE A 129 -1.39 1.18 1.06
CA PHE A 129 -0.44 1.43 2.15
C PHE A 129 -0.97 0.83 3.46
N ASP A 130 -0.12 0.08 4.16
CA ASP A 130 -0.43 -0.42 5.51
C ASP A 130 -0.25 0.72 6.52
N THR A 131 -1.35 1.42 6.80
CA THR A 131 -1.39 2.52 7.77
C THR A 131 -1.21 2.08 9.22
N GLY A 132 -1.28 0.77 9.50
CA GLY A 132 -1.09 0.19 10.83
C GLY A 132 0.33 -0.31 11.10
N ALA A 133 1.14 -0.51 10.05
CA ALA A 133 2.53 -0.92 10.19
C ALA A 133 3.35 0.12 10.95
N GLN A 134 4.24 -0.36 11.82
CA GLN A 134 5.27 0.48 12.41
C GLN A 134 6.24 0.95 11.32
N ILE A 135 6.45 2.25 11.24
CA ILE A 135 7.36 2.87 10.26
C ILE A 135 8.56 3.56 10.92
N GLY A 136 8.52 3.75 12.24
CA GLY A 136 9.58 4.38 13.01
C GLY A 136 9.29 4.34 14.52
N THR A 137 10.20 4.92 15.29
CA THR A 137 10.07 5.12 16.74
C THR A 137 10.53 6.51 17.12
N ALA A 138 9.97 7.04 18.21
CA ALA A 138 10.43 8.28 18.84
C ALA A 138 10.04 8.29 20.32
N ASP A 139 10.64 9.21 21.08
CA ASP A 139 10.36 9.41 22.49
C ASP A 139 9.18 10.36 22.70
N ILE A 140 8.36 10.07 23.72
CA ILE A 140 7.44 11.05 24.30
C ILE A 140 7.98 11.45 25.67
N ASP A 141 8.50 12.66 25.76
CA ASP A 141 9.00 13.26 26.98
C ASP A 141 7.88 13.61 27.95
N LYS A 142 8.18 13.52 29.25
CA LYS A 142 7.27 13.97 30.30
C LYS A 142 7.14 15.49 30.26
N LYS A 143 5.90 15.99 30.39
CA LYS A 143 5.67 17.42 30.59
C LYS A 143 5.99 17.82 32.04
N THR A 144 6.97 18.69 32.22
CA THR A 144 7.35 19.23 33.54
C THR A 144 6.25 20.13 34.08
N LEU A 145 5.90 19.95 35.36
CA LEU A 145 4.99 20.83 36.10
C LEU A 145 5.72 21.42 37.29
N THR A 146 5.63 22.74 37.47
CA THR A 146 6.24 23.45 38.60
C THR A 146 5.13 23.95 39.53
N ALA A 147 5.33 23.77 40.84
CA ALA A 147 4.47 24.32 41.88
C ALA A 147 5.19 25.48 42.58
N THR A 148 4.45 26.54 42.90
CA THR A 148 4.88 27.60 43.80
C THR A 148 4.11 27.49 45.11
N ALA A 149 4.81 27.61 46.23
CA ALA A 149 4.21 27.70 47.56
C ALA A 149 4.48 29.08 48.14
N ASP A 150 3.47 29.68 48.76
CA ASP A 150 3.66 30.89 49.55
C ASP A 150 4.41 30.52 50.83
N VAL A 151 5.58 31.14 51.03
CA VAL A 151 6.32 31.06 52.29
C VAL A 151 5.88 32.25 53.14
N VAL A 152 5.20 31.97 54.26
CA VAL A 152 4.83 33.01 55.24
C VAL A 152 5.98 33.17 56.23
N ASP A 153 6.53 34.38 56.30
CA ASP A 153 7.51 34.75 57.33
C ASP A 153 6.87 34.75 58.73
N LYS A 154 7.63 34.36 59.76
CA LYS A 154 7.19 34.27 61.17
C LYS A 154 7.18 35.62 61.88
#